data_AF-A0A1Q6L964-F1
#
_entry.id   AF-A0A1Q6L964-F1
#
_cell.length_a   1.000
_cell.length_b   1.000
_cell.length_c   1.000
_cell.angle_alpha   90.00
_cell.angle_beta   90.00
_cell.angle_gamma   90.00
#
_symmetry.space_group_name_H-M   'P 1'
#
loop_
_entity.id
_entity.type
_entity.pdbx_description
1 polymer ?
#
loop_
_entity_poly.entity_id
_entity_poly.type
_entity_poly.pdbx_seq_one_letter_code
_entity_poly.pdbx_strand_id
1 'polypeptide(L)'
;MDNQKFGRFIRDLRKKANMTQKELGEKLNVTDKAVSKWERGLGFPDITIINLLAETFGITASEVLNAEIGKKETVDVEKAVQEAVEKVTKEKERKENRKRKLIKFVKIISIIIFVLMLLLQLGYLCIMKPNGYEYINDLIFYIINEFIIITGVVFLILQIKKLKSVKIVAIIIAVILSIINLAFMINNAINIRTIFSFSNDFSNELVIKQNKENGKTRLYKYAKLILFAKPYERFEYSVSENIKHQWLTNDICNITYTDKDDNLRNYVATYGSRKGTDSYYSVFNALLGRWQIQVDSIGDTKLTVDKKGIKVTRNDTAEQFEFSDCKQYGVTALVLYKEDIPKYVIALNDDCEIDDDTKYIKNGGTITFCDISMKKTIKETLYCTVYKDENLNNYNGITVEANNFKIDNGILYFSYDGENIIEVPGDFTDDKSAYNEYNYIISEEKTVFFYTKDETKYLVYSDDMGNTWNTAKLPSNGTIQNIQFLNKDVGFILQFEDYALGGVTFGHIAKTTDGGQTWTIINNGIGSSNEGTFRSGSQLLFVNENIAFITMPYASGDDSDIYYSEDGGINFTKVTLSDEQIYDYYYLPTIKNGKLYLEVDQGNDGDYNGGDSKKYCSEDNGKTWTEM
;
A
#
# COMPACT_ATOMS: atom_id res chain seq x y z
N MET A 1 -31.76 -69.71 -14.87
CA MET A 1 -31.88 -70.98 -14.12
C MET A 1 -31.38 -70.78 -12.72
N ASP A 2 -32.12 -71.27 -11.72
CA ASP A 2 -31.71 -71.23 -10.33
C ASP A 2 -30.77 -72.42 -10.03
N ASN A 3 -29.50 -72.14 -9.75
CA ASN A 3 -28.48 -73.16 -9.49
C ASN A 3 -28.81 -74.01 -8.24
N GLN A 4 -29.50 -73.45 -7.24
CA GLN A 4 -29.94 -74.19 -6.06
C GLN A 4 -31.04 -75.20 -6.42
N LYS A 5 -31.99 -74.80 -7.29
CA LYS A 5 -33.04 -75.67 -7.80
C LYS A 5 -32.44 -76.83 -8.61
N PHE A 6 -31.51 -76.54 -9.52
CA PHE A 6 -30.81 -77.57 -10.30
C PHE A 6 -30.00 -78.53 -9.43
N GLY A 7 -29.22 -78.01 -8.48
CA GLY A 7 -28.41 -78.84 -7.59
C GLY A 7 -29.24 -79.83 -6.77
N ARG A 8 -30.37 -79.37 -6.21
CA ARG A 8 -31.32 -80.24 -5.51
C ARG A 8 -31.90 -81.32 -6.43
N PHE A 9 -32.28 -80.94 -7.65
CA PHE A 9 -32.84 -81.86 -8.64
C PHE A 9 -31.87 -83.00 -9.00
N ILE A 10 -30.61 -82.69 -9.31
CA ILE A 10 -29.59 -83.70 -9.62
C ILE A 10 -29.32 -84.60 -8.40
N ARG A 11 -29.28 -84.03 -7.20
CA ARG A 11 -29.12 -84.81 -5.96
C ARG A 11 -30.25 -85.79 -5.75
N ASP A 12 -31.49 -85.38 -6.03
CA ASP A 12 -32.68 -86.21 -5.85
C ASP A 12 -32.74 -87.33 -6.90
N LEU A 13 -32.37 -87.05 -8.16
CA LEU A 13 -32.21 -88.07 -9.20
C LEU A 13 -31.14 -89.11 -8.83
N ARG A 14 -29.97 -88.65 -8.39
CA ARG A 14 -28.88 -89.52 -7.96
C ARG A 14 -29.31 -90.43 -6.81
N LYS A 15 -30.00 -89.88 -5.80
CA LYS A 15 -30.51 -90.65 -4.67
C LYS A 15 -31.58 -91.65 -5.08
N LYS A 16 -32.50 -91.28 -5.98
CA LYS A 16 -33.52 -92.21 -6.53
C LYS A 16 -32.89 -93.36 -7.32
N ALA A 17 -31.76 -93.11 -7.98
CA ALA A 17 -30.98 -94.14 -8.67
C ALA A 17 -30.05 -94.94 -7.73
N ASN A 18 -30.11 -94.72 -6.40
CA ASN A 18 -29.27 -95.36 -5.39
C ASN A 18 -27.75 -95.25 -5.65
N MET A 19 -27.29 -94.10 -6.17
CA MET A 19 -25.87 -93.85 -6.47
C MET A 19 -25.23 -92.91 -5.45
N THR A 20 -23.94 -93.09 -5.15
CA THR A 20 -23.09 -92.13 -4.45
C THR A 20 -22.60 -91.03 -5.41
N GLN A 21 -22.12 -89.89 -4.87
CA GLN A 21 -21.57 -88.81 -5.71
C GLN A 21 -20.36 -89.28 -6.53
N LYS A 22 -19.58 -90.22 -5.99
CA LYS A 22 -18.44 -90.82 -6.68
C LYS A 22 -18.88 -91.69 -7.85
N GLU A 23 -19.87 -92.56 -7.67
CA GLU A 23 -20.40 -93.42 -8.73
C GLU A 23 -21.07 -92.61 -9.85
N LEU A 24 -21.77 -91.53 -9.50
CA LEU A 24 -22.30 -90.61 -10.52
C LEU A 24 -21.18 -89.88 -11.26
N GLY A 25 -20.13 -89.45 -10.54
CA GLY A 25 -18.95 -88.85 -11.15
C GLY A 25 -18.28 -89.79 -12.17
N GLU A 26 -18.07 -91.05 -11.79
CA GLU A 26 -17.50 -92.07 -12.66
C GLU A 26 -18.34 -92.32 -13.91
N LYS A 27 -19.68 -92.43 -13.79
CA LYS A 27 -20.57 -92.57 -14.95
C LYS A 27 -20.53 -91.37 -15.90
N LEU A 28 -20.36 -90.17 -15.36
CA LEU A 28 -20.31 -88.93 -16.14
C LEU A 28 -18.90 -88.57 -16.60
N ASN A 29 -17.89 -89.37 -16.26
CA ASN A 29 -16.47 -89.10 -16.46
C ASN A 29 -16.02 -87.73 -15.87
N VAL A 30 -16.50 -87.42 -14.66
CA VAL A 30 -16.15 -86.23 -13.88
C VAL A 30 -15.80 -86.58 -12.44
N THR A 31 -15.15 -85.66 -11.73
CA THR A 31 -14.83 -85.89 -10.31
C THR A 31 -16.08 -85.81 -9.42
N ASP A 32 -16.09 -86.58 -8.35
CA ASP A 32 -17.09 -86.51 -7.26
C ASP A 32 -17.24 -85.09 -6.69
N LYS A 33 -16.13 -84.33 -6.63
CA LYS A 33 -16.11 -82.91 -6.25
C LYS A 33 -16.91 -82.03 -7.21
N ALA A 34 -16.90 -82.31 -8.51
CA ALA A 34 -17.69 -81.59 -9.50
C ALA A 34 -19.19 -81.84 -9.29
N VAL A 35 -19.58 -83.10 -9.10
CA VAL A 35 -20.97 -83.48 -8.75
C VAL A 35 -21.40 -82.79 -7.45
N SER A 36 -20.57 -82.81 -6.40
CA SER A 36 -20.84 -82.13 -5.14
C SER A 36 -20.97 -80.61 -5.28
N LYS A 37 -20.24 -79.99 -6.22
CA LYS A 37 -20.35 -78.56 -6.53
C LYS A 37 -21.70 -78.24 -7.19
N TRP A 38 -22.17 -79.09 -8.10
CA TRP A 38 -23.47 -78.95 -8.74
C TRP A 38 -24.61 -79.16 -7.74
N GLU A 39 -24.56 -80.22 -6.93
CA GLU A 39 -25.61 -80.56 -5.96
C GLU A 39 -25.79 -79.50 -4.86
N ARG A 40 -24.75 -78.71 -4.56
CA ARG A 40 -24.81 -77.58 -3.63
C ARG A 40 -25.18 -76.25 -4.29
N GLY A 41 -25.40 -76.24 -5.60
CA GLY A 41 -25.72 -75.03 -6.38
C GLY A 41 -24.54 -74.07 -6.56
N LEU A 42 -23.30 -74.52 -6.31
CA LEU A 42 -22.08 -73.72 -6.39
C LEU A 42 -21.43 -73.75 -7.78
N GLY A 43 -22.04 -74.44 -8.74
CA GLY A 43 -21.58 -74.54 -10.11
C GLY A 43 -22.59 -75.26 -10.97
N PHE A 44 -22.37 -75.24 -12.28
CA PHE A 44 -23.25 -75.86 -13.27
C PHE A 44 -22.41 -76.76 -14.19
N PRO A 45 -22.91 -77.94 -14.61
CA PRO A 45 -22.23 -78.78 -15.59
C PRO A 45 -22.19 -78.10 -16.97
N ASP A 46 -21.22 -78.47 -17.80
CA ASP A 46 -21.23 -78.02 -19.20
C ASP A 46 -22.32 -78.72 -20.02
N ILE A 47 -22.56 -78.23 -21.24
CA ILE A 47 -23.64 -78.74 -22.10
C ILE A 47 -23.45 -80.21 -22.50
N THR A 48 -22.21 -80.70 -22.54
CA THR A 48 -21.91 -82.11 -22.83
C THR A 48 -22.31 -83.02 -21.66
N ILE A 49 -22.05 -82.61 -20.43
CA ILE A 49 -22.46 -83.33 -19.22
C ILE A 49 -23.97 -83.30 -19.03
N ILE A 50 -24.66 -82.25 -19.47
CA ILE A 50 -26.14 -82.18 -19.41
C ILE A 50 -26.78 -83.33 -20.21
N ASN A 51 -26.26 -83.64 -21.39
CA ASN A 51 -26.74 -84.77 -22.20
C ASN A 51 -26.42 -86.11 -21.52
N LEU A 52 -25.24 -86.25 -20.93
CA LEU A 52 -24.86 -87.46 -20.19
C LEU A 52 -25.71 -87.67 -18.92
N LEU A 53 -26.05 -86.60 -18.20
CA LEU A 53 -26.96 -86.63 -17.05
C LEU A 53 -28.36 -87.09 -17.47
N ALA A 54 -28.85 -86.56 -18.60
CA ALA A 54 -30.13 -86.94 -19.18
C ALA A 54 -30.18 -88.44 -19.48
N GLU A 55 -29.15 -88.95 -20.17
CA GLU A 55 -29.01 -90.37 -20.48
C GLU A 55 -28.87 -91.24 -19.20
N THR A 56 -28.04 -90.81 -18.25
CA THR A 56 -27.78 -91.55 -17.00
C THR A 56 -29.04 -91.74 -16.16
N PHE A 57 -29.93 -90.74 -16.14
CA PHE A 57 -31.16 -90.76 -15.36
C PHE A 57 -32.42 -91.11 -16.19
N GLY A 58 -32.26 -91.37 -17.50
CA GLY A 58 -33.38 -91.70 -18.38
C GLY A 58 -34.39 -90.57 -18.58
N ILE A 59 -33.95 -89.32 -18.48
CA ILE A 59 -34.77 -88.10 -18.70
C ILE A 59 -34.24 -87.32 -19.91
N THR A 60 -34.93 -86.29 -20.34
CA THR A 60 -34.49 -85.45 -21.47
C THR A 60 -33.54 -84.34 -21.02
N ALA A 61 -32.66 -83.87 -21.93
CA ALA A 61 -31.79 -82.73 -21.65
C ALA A 61 -32.58 -81.46 -21.27
N SER A 62 -33.79 -81.30 -21.80
CA SER A 62 -34.69 -80.21 -21.41
C SER A 62 -35.17 -80.34 -19.96
N GLU A 63 -35.45 -81.54 -19.47
CA GLU A 63 -35.86 -81.78 -18.08
C GLU A 63 -34.69 -81.56 -17.11
N VAL A 64 -33.46 -81.91 -17.53
CA VAL A 64 -32.22 -81.58 -16.80
C VAL A 64 -32.05 -80.07 -16.69
N LEU A 65 -32.16 -79.34 -17.81
CA LEU A 65 -32.03 -77.87 -17.83
C LEU A 65 -33.13 -77.17 -17.01
N ASN A 66 -34.36 -77.65 -17.08
CA ASN A 66 -35.47 -77.03 -16.34
C ASN A 66 -35.53 -77.45 -14.85
N ALA A 67 -34.73 -78.46 -14.47
CA ALA A 67 -34.68 -79.05 -13.14
C ALA A 67 -36.06 -79.57 -12.65
N GLU A 68 -36.88 -80.10 -13.57
CA GLU A 68 -38.23 -80.65 -13.35
C GLU A 68 -38.53 -81.76 -14.37
N ILE A 69 -39.07 -82.89 -13.92
CA ILE A 69 -39.51 -84.01 -14.79
C ILE A 69 -40.95 -83.75 -15.24
N GLY A 70 -41.26 -83.96 -16.53
CA GLY A 70 -42.64 -84.07 -16.99
C GLY A 70 -43.39 -82.77 -17.32
N LYS A 71 -42.73 -81.61 -17.43
CA LYS A 71 -43.34 -80.41 -18.04
C LYS A 71 -42.56 -79.96 -19.28
N LYS A 72 -43.10 -80.34 -20.44
CA LYS A 72 -42.89 -79.62 -21.70
C LYS A 72 -43.71 -78.32 -21.64
N GLU A 73 -43.11 -77.23 -21.18
CA GLU A 73 -43.46 -75.95 -21.80
C GLU A 73 -42.62 -75.86 -23.06
N THR A 74 -43.25 -76.12 -24.20
CA THR A 74 -42.68 -75.79 -25.50
C THR A 74 -42.46 -74.28 -25.50
N VAL A 75 -41.22 -73.85 -25.30
CA VAL A 75 -40.82 -72.49 -25.65
C VAL A 75 -41.10 -72.37 -27.15
N ASP A 76 -42.10 -71.57 -27.49
CA ASP A 76 -42.38 -71.22 -28.87
C ASP A 76 -41.18 -70.39 -29.37
N VAL A 77 -40.27 -71.10 -30.05
CA VAL A 77 -39.01 -70.53 -30.54
C VAL A 77 -39.30 -69.36 -31.48
N GLU A 78 -40.40 -69.40 -32.24
CA GLU A 78 -40.81 -68.28 -33.08
C GLU A 78 -41.17 -67.05 -32.25
N LYS A 79 -41.94 -67.23 -31.17
CA LYS A 79 -42.30 -66.12 -30.28
C LYS A 79 -41.09 -65.53 -29.54
N ALA A 80 -40.19 -66.36 -29.02
CA ALA A 80 -38.98 -65.90 -28.35
C ALA A 80 -38.00 -65.17 -29.30
N VAL A 81 -37.87 -65.67 -30.54
CA VAL A 81 -37.09 -65.00 -31.60
C VAL A 81 -37.74 -63.69 -32.01
N GLN A 82 -39.06 -63.64 -32.18
CA GLN A 82 -39.79 -62.40 -32.49
C GLN A 82 -39.61 -61.34 -31.40
N GLU A 83 -39.74 -61.71 -30.12
CA GLU A 83 -39.55 -60.77 -29.00
C GLU A 83 -38.10 -60.25 -28.92
N ALA A 84 -37.09 -61.09 -29.21
CA ALA A 84 -35.69 -60.68 -29.26
C ALA A 84 -35.42 -59.72 -30.42
N VAL A 85 -35.94 -60.03 -31.63
CA VAL A 85 -35.84 -59.15 -32.80
C VAL A 85 -36.56 -57.83 -32.55
N GLU A 86 -37.73 -57.84 -31.93
CA GLU A 86 -38.49 -56.63 -31.61
C GLU A 86 -37.75 -55.76 -30.57
N LYS A 87 -37.12 -56.36 -29.55
CA LYS A 87 -36.27 -55.64 -28.59
C LYS A 87 -35.06 -54.99 -29.27
N VAL A 88 -34.33 -55.72 -30.11
CA VAL A 88 -33.17 -55.18 -30.85
C VAL A 88 -33.60 -54.07 -31.80
N THR A 89 -34.74 -54.23 -32.47
CA THR A 89 -35.28 -53.23 -33.40
C THR A 89 -35.72 -51.97 -32.64
N LYS A 90 -36.45 -52.11 -31.52
CA LYS A 90 -36.82 -50.99 -30.65
C LYS A 90 -35.60 -50.28 -30.05
N GLU A 91 -34.55 -50.99 -29.69
CA GLU A 91 -33.29 -50.38 -29.25
C GLU A 91 -32.60 -49.60 -30.38
N LYS A 92 -32.56 -50.16 -31.59
CA LYS A 92 -32.01 -49.50 -32.78
C LYS A 92 -32.80 -48.25 -33.14
N GLU A 93 -34.13 -48.32 -33.11
CA GLU A 93 -35.02 -47.16 -33.31
C GLU A 93 -34.87 -46.11 -32.20
N ARG A 94 -34.74 -46.51 -30.93
CA ARG A 94 -34.45 -45.60 -29.82
C ARG A 94 -33.11 -44.89 -30.03
N LYS A 95 -32.06 -45.60 -30.43
CA LYS A 95 -30.74 -45.02 -30.76
C LYS A 95 -30.83 -44.07 -31.96
N GLU A 96 -31.54 -44.45 -33.02
CA GLU A 96 -31.77 -43.59 -34.18
C GLU A 96 -32.58 -42.33 -33.83
N ASN A 97 -33.62 -42.46 -33.01
CA ASN A 97 -34.44 -41.32 -32.56
C ASN A 97 -33.64 -40.38 -31.66
N ARG A 98 -32.81 -40.89 -30.73
CA ARG A 98 -31.86 -40.08 -29.94
C ARG A 98 -30.89 -39.34 -30.86
N LYS A 99 -30.29 -40.02 -31.84
CA LYS A 99 -29.39 -39.42 -32.83
C LYS A 99 -30.09 -38.33 -33.66
N ARG A 100 -31.31 -38.58 -34.14
CA ARG A 100 -32.11 -37.58 -34.89
C ARG A 100 -32.45 -36.37 -34.05
N LYS A 101 -32.85 -36.56 -32.77
CA LYS A 101 -33.10 -35.46 -31.83
C LYS A 101 -31.82 -34.65 -31.58
N LEU A 102 -30.69 -35.31 -31.34
CA LEU A 102 -29.40 -34.65 -31.14
C LEU A 102 -28.97 -33.85 -32.37
N ILE A 103 -29.07 -34.41 -33.57
CA ILE A 103 -28.73 -33.69 -34.82
C ILE A 103 -29.65 -32.48 -35.01
N LYS A 104 -30.96 -32.60 -34.73
CA LYS A 104 -31.87 -31.45 -34.79
C LYS A 104 -31.45 -30.35 -33.80
N PHE A 105 -31.08 -30.73 -32.58
CA PHE A 105 -30.63 -29.80 -31.56
C PHE A 105 -29.34 -29.07 -31.95
N VAL A 106 -28.31 -29.81 -32.37
CA VAL A 106 -27.02 -29.24 -32.84
C VAL A 106 -27.23 -28.31 -34.04
N LYS A 107 -28.13 -28.66 -34.98
CA LYS A 107 -28.47 -27.79 -36.11
C LYS A 107 -29.01 -26.44 -35.64
N ILE A 108 -29.98 -26.45 -34.72
CA ILE A 108 -30.60 -25.23 -34.23
C ILE A 108 -29.56 -24.36 -33.53
N ILE A 109 -28.75 -24.95 -32.64
CA ILE A 109 -27.69 -24.23 -31.92
C ILE A 109 -26.65 -23.66 -32.89
N SER A 110 -26.19 -24.44 -33.86
CA SER A 110 -25.19 -23.98 -34.83
C SER A 110 -25.70 -22.78 -35.64
N ILE A 111 -26.99 -22.74 -35.98
CA ILE A 111 -27.59 -21.59 -36.68
C ILE A 111 -27.64 -20.37 -35.76
N ILE A 112 -28.08 -20.55 -34.51
CA ILE A 112 -28.15 -19.45 -33.54
C ILE A 112 -26.77 -18.84 -33.32
N ILE A 113 -25.75 -19.67 -33.08
CA ILE A 113 -24.37 -19.18 -32.89
C ILE A 113 -23.84 -18.52 -34.17
N PHE A 114 -24.05 -19.12 -35.35
CA PHE A 114 -23.62 -18.54 -36.62
C PHE A 114 -24.23 -17.14 -36.84
N VAL A 115 -25.55 -17.01 -36.68
CA VAL A 115 -26.25 -15.73 -36.85
C VAL A 115 -25.78 -14.72 -35.81
N LEU A 116 -25.63 -15.12 -34.55
CA LEU A 116 -25.15 -14.24 -33.48
C LEU A 116 -23.74 -13.72 -33.76
N MET A 117 -22.81 -14.61 -34.12
CA MET A 117 -21.42 -14.24 -34.42
C MET A 117 -21.34 -13.38 -35.69
N LEU A 118 -22.13 -13.70 -36.71
CA LEU A 118 -22.19 -12.91 -37.94
C LEU A 118 -22.73 -11.50 -37.68
N LEU A 119 -23.81 -11.37 -36.89
CA LEU A 119 -24.35 -10.07 -36.49
C LEU A 119 -23.37 -9.27 -35.64
N LEU A 120 -22.66 -9.92 -34.71
CA LEU A 120 -21.60 -9.30 -33.91
C LEU A 120 -20.48 -8.75 -34.81
N GLN A 121 -20.01 -9.56 -35.76
CA GLN A 121 -18.93 -9.20 -36.68
C GLN A 121 -19.35 -8.10 -37.66
N LEU A 122 -20.56 -8.17 -38.21
CA LEU A 122 -21.12 -7.12 -39.06
C LEU A 122 -21.35 -5.82 -38.28
N GLY A 123 -21.90 -5.92 -37.07
CA GLY A 123 -22.06 -4.76 -36.17
C GLY A 123 -20.72 -4.12 -35.83
N TYR A 124 -19.66 -4.92 -35.63
CA TYR A 124 -18.32 -4.41 -35.45
C TYR A 124 -17.82 -3.66 -36.69
N LEU A 125 -17.86 -4.28 -37.87
CA LEU A 125 -17.32 -3.72 -39.11
C LEU A 125 -18.11 -2.50 -39.61
N CYS A 126 -19.43 -2.52 -39.51
CA CYS A 126 -20.30 -1.49 -40.07
C CYS A 126 -20.63 -0.36 -39.09
N ILE A 127 -20.60 -0.62 -37.77
CA ILE A 127 -21.03 0.36 -36.76
C ILE A 127 -19.89 0.69 -35.80
N MET A 128 -19.29 -0.29 -35.12
CA MET A 128 -18.32 -0.01 -34.05
C MET A 128 -17.01 0.59 -34.60
N LYS A 129 -16.37 -0.09 -35.56
CA LYS A 129 -15.08 0.31 -36.14
C LYS A 129 -15.10 1.70 -36.79
N PRO A 130 -16.12 2.06 -37.60
CA PRO A 130 -16.25 3.43 -38.12
C PRO A 130 -16.42 4.49 -37.03
N ASN A 131 -17.05 4.14 -35.90
CA ASN A 131 -17.20 5.01 -34.73
C ASN A 131 -15.97 5.03 -33.80
N GLY A 132 -14.83 4.46 -34.25
CA GLY A 132 -13.55 4.46 -33.54
C GLY A 132 -13.41 3.40 -32.45
N TYR A 133 -14.34 2.46 -32.33
CA TYR A 133 -14.21 1.33 -31.41
C TYR A 133 -13.36 0.21 -32.04
N GLU A 134 -12.51 -0.40 -31.23
CA GLU A 134 -11.73 -1.59 -31.56
C GLU A 134 -12.10 -2.70 -30.59
N TYR A 135 -11.84 -3.97 -30.96
CA TYR A 135 -11.87 -5.03 -29.95
C TYR A 135 -10.82 -4.74 -28.85
N ILE A 136 -11.15 -5.05 -27.59
CA ILE A 136 -10.22 -4.92 -26.45
C ILE A 136 -8.92 -5.67 -26.75
N ASN A 137 -9.05 -6.87 -27.32
CA ASN A 137 -7.96 -7.66 -27.82
C ASN A 137 -8.18 -7.97 -29.31
N ASP A 138 -7.21 -7.63 -30.14
CA ASP A 138 -7.29 -7.82 -31.60
C ASP A 138 -7.48 -9.30 -32.00
N LEU A 139 -7.10 -10.24 -31.13
CA LEU A 139 -7.33 -11.68 -31.32
C LEU A 139 -8.83 -12.05 -31.37
N ILE A 140 -9.69 -11.28 -30.70
CA ILE A 140 -11.15 -11.50 -30.69
C ILE A 140 -11.72 -11.47 -32.10
N PHE A 141 -11.21 -10.58 -32.96
CA PHE A 141 -11.63 -10.49 -34.36
C PHE A 141 -11.46 -11.82 -35.09
N TYR A 142 -10.30 -12.47 -34.93
CA TYR A 142 -9.98 -13.74 -35.58
C TYR A 142 -10.74 -14.91 -34.95
N ILE A 143 -10.95 -14.88 -33.63
CA ILE A 143 -11.73 -15.89 -32.90
C ILE A 143 -13.19 -15.89 -33.38
N ILE A 144 -13.82 -14.72 -33.51
CA ILE A 144 -15.20 -14.60 -34.01
C ILE A 144 -15.28 -15.10 -35.46
N ASN A 145 -14.32 -14.73 -36.32
CA ASN A 145 -14.26 -15.23 -37.69
C ASN A 145 -14.16 -16.76 -37.73
N GLU A 146 -13.37 -17.37 -36.84
CA GLU A 146 -13.24 -18.84 -36.76
C GLU A 146 -14.57 -19.51 -36.37
N PHE A 147 -15.28 -18.95 -35.39
CA PHE A 147 -16.62 -19.44 -35.03
C PHE A 147 -17.60 -19.35 -36.20
N ILE A 148 -17.57 -18.26 -36.99
CA ILE A 148 -18.42 -18.11 -38.19
C ILE A 148 -18.08 -19.19 -39.22
N ILE A 149 -16.80 -19.44 -39.49
CA ILE A 149 -16.35 -20.46 -40.45
C ILE A 149 -16.81 -21.85 -40.00
N ILE A 150 -16.52 -22.24 -38.75
CA ILE A 150 -16.87 -23.57 -38.20
C ILE A 150 -18.39 -23.78 -38.22
N THR A 151 -19.16 -22.83 -37.70
CA THR A 151 -20.62 -22.96 -37.62
C THR A 151 -21.29 -22.91 -38.99
N GLY A 152 -20.74 -22.13 -39.94
CA GLY A 152 -21.18 -22.11 -41.33
C GLY A 152 -20.97 -23.46 -42.04
N VAL A 153 -19.83 -24.10 -41.84
CA VAL A 153 -19.54 -25.45 -42.39
C VAL A 153 -20.44 -26.51 -41.78
N VAL A 154 -20.60 -26.50 -40.45
CA VAL A 154 -21.51 -27.42 -39.75
C VAL A 154 -22.93 -27.27 -40.28
N PHE A 155 -23.40 -26.03 -40.49
CA PHE A 155 -24.69 -25.76 -41.11
C PHE A 155 -24.80 -26.37 -42.52
N LEU A 156 -23.82 -26.15 -43.39
CA LEU A 156 -23.80 -26.70 -44.76
C LEU A 156 -23.80 -28.23 -44.77
N ILE A 157 -22.98 -28.87 -43.91
CA ILE A 157 -22.89 -30.33 -43.80
C ILE A 157 -24.21 -30.94 -43.35
N LEU A 158 -24.87 -30.33 -42.37
CA LEU A 158 -26.06 -30.88 -41.75
C LEU A 158 -27.34 -30.65 -42.59
N GLN A 159 -27.41 -29.59 -43.40
CA GLN A 159 -28.61 -29.27 -44.21
C GLN A 159 -28.61 -29.87 -45.62
N ILE A 160 -27.46 -29.93 -46.30
CA ILE A 160 -27.41 -30.37 -47.70
C ILE A 160 -27.46 -31.91 -47.77
N LYS A 161 -28.61 -32.50 -48.10
CA LYS A 161 -28.75 -33.98 -48.10
C LYS A 161 -28.13 -34.71 -49.31
N LYS A 162 -28.00 -34.06 -50.48
CA LYS A 162 -27.81 -34.79 -51.75
C LYS A 162 -26.51 -34.54 -52.53
N LEU A 163 -25.63 -33.61 -52.13
CA LEU A 163 -24.43 -33.28 -52.91
C LEU A 163 -23.15 -33.54 -52.11
N LYS A 164 -22.62 -34.78 -52.20
CA LYS A 164 -21.36 -35.16 -51.51
C LYS A 164 -20.19 -34.26 -51.93
N SER A 165 -20.05 -33.96 -53.22
CA SER A 165 -18.97 -33.13 -53.75
C SER A 165 -18.99 -31.70 -53.19
N VAL A 166 -20.18 -31.09 -53.04
CA VAL A 166 -20.32 -29.73 -52.48
C VAL A 166 -19.87 -29.68 -51.02
N LYS A 167 -20.14 -30.72 -50.22
CA LYS A 167 -19.65 -30.78 -48.84
C LYS A 167 -18.14 -30.87 -48.76
N ILE A 168 -17.53 -31.68 -49.61
CA ILE A 168 -16.07 -31.82 -49.68
C ILE A 168 -15.45 -30.48 -50.04
N VAL A 169 -15.98 -29.80 -51.07
CA VAL A 169 -15.50 -28.47 -51.48
C VAL A 169 -15.68 -27.44 -50.36
N ALA A 170 -16.83 -27.40 -49.69
CA ALA A 170 -17.06 -26.48 -48.58
C ALA A 170 -16.09 -26.69 -47.40
N ILE A 171 -15.77 -27.95 -47.07
CA ILE A 171 -14.77 -28.29 -46.06
C ILE A 171 -13.38 -27.80 -46.49
N ILE A 172 -12.99 -28.04 -47.75
CA ILE A 172 -11.70 -27.57 -48.27
C ILE A 172 -11.60 -26.04 -48.20
N ILE A 173 -12.64 -25.32 -48.63
CA ILE A 173 -12.69 -23.85 -48.56
C ILE A 173 -12.56 -23.37 -47.11
N ALA A 174 -13.30 -23.98 -46.19
CA ALA A 174 -13.24 -23.59 -44.80
C ALA A 174 -11.87 -23.87 -44.16
N VAL A 175 -11.25 -25.01 -44.48
CA VAL A 175 -9.89 -25.31 -44.03
C VAL A 175 -8.90 -24.25 -44.53
N ILE A 176 -8.99 -23.85 -45.81
CA ILE A 176 -8.16 -22.78 -46.37
C ILE A 176 -8.40 -21.46 -45.63
N LEU A 177 -9.66 -21.08 -45.41
CA LEU A 177 -10.02 -19.85 -44.69
C LEU A 177 -9.54 -19.86 -43.24
N SER A 178 -9.69 -20.98 -42.53
CA SER A 178 -9.20 -21.15 -41.16
C SER A 178 -7.67 -21.07 -41.09
N ILE A 179 -6.94 -21.64 -42.06
CA ILE A 179 -5.47 -21.53 -42.14
C ILE A 179 -5.05 -20.07 -42.33
N ILE A 180 -5.72 -19.34 -43.24
CA ILE A 180 -5.44 -17.93 -43.49
C ILE A 180 -5.76 -17.09 -42.24
N ASN A 181 -6.91 -17.32 -41.61
CA ASN A 181 -7.35 -16.64 -40.39
C ASN A 181 -6.35 -16.87 -39.24
N LEU A 182 -5.89 -18.11 -39.06
CA LEU A 182 -4.89 -18.48 -38.07
C LEU A 182 -3.53 -17.80 -38.34
N ALA A 183 -3.09 -17.74 -39.60
CA ALA A 183 -1.85 -17.06 -39.97
C ALA A 183 -1.90 -15.56 -39.61
N PHE A 184 -3.01 -14.88 -39.92
CA PHE A 184 -3.19 -13.48 -39.52
C PHE A 184 -3.28 -13.29 -38.00
N MET A 185 -3.96 -14.20 -37.30
CA MET A 185 -4.06 -14.17 -35.85
C MET A 185 -2.68 -14.29 -35.18
N ILE A 186 -1.84 -15.23 -35.66
CA ILE A 186 -0.47 -15.41 -35.18
C ILE A 186 0.37 -14.16 -35.47
N ASN A 187 0.32 -13.62 -36.69
CA ASN A 187 1.04 -12.39 -37.03
C ASN A 187 0.63 -11.21 -36.13
N ASN A 188 -0.67 -11.05 -35.85
CA ASN A 188 -1.15 -10.03 -34.94
C ASN A 188 -0.65 -10.26 -33.50
N ALA A 189 -0.75 -11.48 -32.99
CA ALA A 189 -0.26 -11.86 -31.65
C ALA A 189 1.26 -11.64 -31.47
N ILE A 190 2.03 -11.84 -32.54
CA ILE A 190 3.47 -11.58 -32.56
C ILE A 190 3.72 -10.07 -32.48
N ASN A 191 3.03 -9.26 -33.28
CA ASN A 191 3.31 -7.83 -33.42
C ASN A 191 2.68 -6.94 -32.34
N ILE A 192 1.56 -7.35 -31.75
CA ILE A 192 0.78 -6.54 -30.79
C ILE A 192 0.71 -7.27 -29.45
N ARG A 193 1.16 -6.61 -28.40
CA ARG A 193 0.94 -7.03 -27.01
C ARG A 193 -0.28 -6.29 -26.47
N THR A 194 -1.28 -7.03 -26.00
CA THR A 194 -2.42 -6.45 -25.28
C THR A 194 -2.28 -6.78 -23.80
N ILE A 195 -2.36 -5.77 -22.94
CA ILE A 195 -2.43 -5.91 -21.48
C ILE A 195 -3.86 -5.60 -21.08
N PHE A 196 -4.45 -6.54 -20.34
CA PHE A 196 -5.81 -6.45 -19.83
C PHE A 196 -5.81 -6.75 -18.33
N SER A 197 -6.38 -5.87 -17.53
CA SER A 197 -6.42 -6.01 -16.07
C SER A 197 -7.67 -5.34 -15.51
N PHE A 198 -8.26 -5.89 -14.46
CA PHE A 198 -9.43 -5.31 -13.80
C PHE A 198 -9.04 -4.71 -12.45
N SER A 199 -9.76 -3.66 -12.04
CA SER A 199 -9.80 -3.23 -10.66
C SER A 199 -10.30 -4.36 -9.74
N ASN A 200 -10.06 -4.24 -8.44
CA ASN A 200 -10.40 -5.32 -7.49
C ASN A 200 -11.91 -5.62 -7.45
N ASP A 201 -12.74 -4.60 -7.68
CA ASP A 201 -14.20 -4.67 -7.69
C ASP A 201 -14.78 -4.85 -9.11
N PHE A 202 -13.94 -4.99 -10.14
CA PHE A 202 -14.33 -5.04 -11.55
C PHE A 202 -15.10 -3.81 -12.07
N SER A 203 -15.06 -2.68 -11.35
CA SER A 203 -15.69 -1.44 -11.80
C SER A 203 -14.98 -0.82 -13.01
N ASN A 204 -13.67 -1.06 -13.15
CA ASN A 204 -12.86 -0.52 -14.23
C ASN A 204 -11.94 -1.58 -14.83
N GLU A 205 -11.67 -1.43 -16.13
CA GLU A 205 -10.69 -2.24 -16.85
C GLU A 205 -9.57 -1.38 -17.44
N LEU A 206 -8.34 -1.87 -17.27
CA LEU A 206 -7.15 -1.38 -17.93
C LEU A 206 -6.98 -2.14 -19.25
N VAL A 207 -6.96 -1.40 -20.35
CA VAL A 207 -6.67 -1.94 -21.69
C VAL A 207 -5.50 -1.16 -22.30
N ILE A 208 -4.36 -1.82 -22.49
CA ILE A 208 -3.20 -1.23 -23.15
C ILE A 208 -2.83 -2.08 -24.37
N LYS A 209 -2.61 -1.44 -25.51
CA LYS A 209 -2.02 -2.11 -26.69
C LYS A 209 -0.65 -1.51 -26.99
N GLN A 210 0.33 -2.38 -27.16
CA GLN A 210 1.72 -2.06 -27.50
C GLN A 210 2.09 -2.75 -28.82
N ASN A 211 2.62 -1.98 -29.77
CA ASN A 211 3.31 -2.55 -30.92
C ASN A 211 4.74 -2.97 -30.48
N LYS A 212 5.05 -4.27 -30.60
CA LYS A 212 6.32 -4.84 -30.12
C LYS A 212 7.54 -4.46 -30.96
N GLU A 213 7.34 -4.04 -32.21
CA GLU A 213 8.43 -3.65 -33.11
C GLU A 213 8.93 -2.23 -32.78
N ASN A 214 8.02 -1.28 -32.64
CA ASN A 214 8.38 0.12 -32.42
C ASN A 214 8.18 0.61 -30.98
N GLY A 215 7.58 -0.18 -30.10
CA GLY A 215 7.31 0.17 -28.70
C GLY A 215 6.15 1.15 -28.49
N LYS A 216 5.47 1.57 -29.57
CA LYS A 216 4.35 2.52 -29.48
C LYS A 216 3.23 1.88 -28.68
N THR A 217 2.88 2.55 -27.59
CA THR A 217 1.91 2.05 -26.61
C THR A 217 0.77 3.04 -26.46
N ARG A 218 -0.45 2.50 -26.34
CA ARG A 218 -1.66 3.31 -26.23
C ARG A 218 -2.61 2.73 -25.19
N LEU A 219 -3.16 3.61 -24.36
CA LEU A 219 -4.25 3.31 -23.46
C LEU A 219 -5.58 3.35 -24.21
N TYR A 220 -6.45 2.39 -23.91
CA TYR A 220 -7.80 2.31 -24.41
C TYR A 220 -8.78 2.46 -23.24
N LYS A 221 -9.87 3.19 -23.47
CA LYS A 221 -10.94 3.44 -22.48
C LYS A 221 -12.32 3.12 -23.07
N TYR A 222 -13.35 3.26 -22.22
CA TYR A 222 -14.76 3.08 -22.58
C TYR A 222 -15.08 1.66 -23.03
N ALA A 223 -14.58 0.65 -22.31
CA ALA A 223 -14.76 -0.72 -22.70
C ALA A 223 -16.17 -1.26 -22.36
N LYS A 224 -17.20 -0.62 -22.91
CA LYS A 224 -18.59 -1.01 -22.68
C LYS A 224 -18.79 -2.43 -23.20
N LEU A 225 -19.16 -3.36 -22.31
CA LEU A 225 -19.48 -4.77 -22.56
C LEU A 225 -18.29 -5.74 -22.77
N ILE A 226 -17.09 -5.43 -22.25
CA ILE A 226 -15.91 -6.37 -22.21
C ILE A 226 -15.33 -6.75 -23.59
N LEU A 227 -15.94 -6.31 -24.70
CA LEU A 227 -15.49 -6.69 -26.04
C LEU A 227 -14.84 -5.55 -26.81
N PHE A 228 -15.31 -4.31 -26.63
CA PHE A 228 -14.89 -3.18 -27.44
C PHE A 228 -14.36 -2.06 -26.56
N ALA A 229 -13.29 -1.39 -26.98
CA ALA A 229 -12.76 -0.18 -26.34
C ALA A 229 -12.37 0.87 -27.39
N LYS A 230 -12.20 2.11 -26.98
CA LYS A 230 -11.71 3.20 -27.83
C LYS A 230 -10.27 3.57 -27.50
N PRO A 231 -9.43 3.85 -28.52
CA PRO A 231 -8.12 4.45 -28.30
C PRO A 231 -8.31 5.80 -27.58
N TYR A 232 -7.62 5.97 -26.46
CA TYR A 232 -7.72 7.16 -25.61
C TYR A 232 -6.47 8.02 -25.72
N GLU A 233 -5.37 7.56 -25.14
CA GLU A 233 -4.13 8.35 -25.06
C GLU A 233 -2.92 7.50 -25.42
N ARG A 234 -1.98 8.10 -26.15
CA ARG A 234 -0.72 7.47 -26.52
C ARG A 234 0.32 7.79 -25.46
N PHE A 235 1.11 6.80 -25.06
CA PHE A 235 2.23 7.04 -24.16
C PHE A 235 3.25 7.94 -24.87
N GLU A 236 3.78 8.90 -24.12
CA GLU A 236 4.75 9.88 -24.60
C GLU A 236 6.02 9.18 -25.11
N TYR A 237 6.51 8.19 -24.36
CA TYR A 237 7.69 7.40 -24.67
C TYR A 237 7.32 6.02 -25.20
N SER A 238 8.17 5.47 -26.09
CA SER A 238 7.99 4.11 -26.61
C SER A 238 8.51 3.11 -25.59
N VAL A 239 7.68 2.13 -25.23
CA VAL A 239 7.99 1.10 -24.24
C VAL A 239 8.98 0.09 -24.85
N SER A 240 10.05 -0.24 -24.12
CA SER A 240 11.05 -1.24 -24.56
C SER A 240 10.51 -2.67 -24.55
N GLU A 241 10.19 -3.20 -23.37
CA GLU A 241 9.75 -4.60 -23.22
C GLU A 241 8.55 -4.75 -22.29
N ASN A 242 8.74 -4.43 -21.01
CA ASN A 242 7.79 -4.79 -19.95
C ASN A 242 7.06 -3.60 -19.37
N ILE A 243 5.80 -3.84 -19.04
CA ILE A 243 4.92 -2.89 -18.38
C ILE A 243 4.44 -3.53 -17.08
N LYS A 244 4.74 -2.88 -15.96
CA LYS A 244 4.12 -3.16 -14.67
C LYS A 244 2.87 -2.28 -14.56
N HIS A 245 1.77 -2.87 -14.09
CA HIS A 245 0.58 -2.12 -13.72
C HIS A 245 0.20 -2.47 -12.28
N GLN A 246 -0.34 -1.49 -11.54
CA GLN A 246 -0.78 -1.66 -10.17
C GLN A 246 -1.99 -0.76 -9.90
N TRP A 247 -3.13 -1.36 -9.58
CA TRP A 247 -4.29 -0.61 -9.11
C TRP A 247 -4.01 -0.02 -7.73
N LEU A 248 -3.96 1.31 -7.67
CA LEU A 248 -3.79 2.07 -6.43
C LEU A 248 -5.12 2.09 -5.68
N THR A 249 -6.17 2.51 -6.38
CA THR A 249 -7.60 2.45 -6.01
C THR A 249 -8.36 1.64 -7.08
N ASN A 250 -9.68 1.53 -6.97
CA ASN A 250 -10.50 0.86 -8.01
C ASN A 250 -10.63 1.67 -9.31
N ASP A 251 -10.27 2.95 -9.30
CA ASP A 251 -10.39 3.87 -10.43
C ASP A 251 -9.06 4.55 -10.83
N ILE A 252 -7.94 4.16 -10.22
CA ILE A 252 -6.60 4.67 -10.52
C ILE A 252 -5.63 3.50 -10.66
N CYS A 253 -5.09 3.32 -11.86
CA CYS A 253 -4.06 2.32 -12.15
C CYS A 253 -2.74 2.98 -12.50
N ASN A 254 -1.71 2.71 -11.68
CA ASN A 254 -0.34 3.15 -11.93
C ASN A 254 0.33 2.22 -12.95
N ILE A 255 0.97 2.78 -13.98
CA ILE A 255 1.64 2.03 -15.04
C ILE A 255 3.10 2.47 -15.10
N THR A 256 4.01 1.54 -14.81
CA THR A 256 5.45 1.76 -14.80
C THR A 256 6.09 0.94 -15.92
N TYR A 257 7.00 1.55 -16.67
CA TYR A 257 7.70 0.92 -17.79
C TYR A 257 9.07 1.55 -18.00
N THR A 258 9.93 0.91 -18.79
CA THR A 258 11.14 1.54 -19.30
C THR A 258 10.95 1.93 -20.76
N ASP A 259 11.50 3.08 -21.15
CA ASP A 259 11.56 3.47 -22.56
C ASP A 259 12.69 2.74 -23.30
N LYS A 260 12.85 3.05 -24.59
CA LYS A 260 13.89 2.44 -25.44
C LYS A 260 15.33 2.83 -25.07
N ASP A 261 15.49 3.87 -24.26
CA ASP A 261 16.77 4.35 -23.77
C ASP A 261 17.01 3.91 -22.31
N ASP A 262 16.25 2.89 -21.85
CA ASP A 262 16.26 2.32 -20.50
C ASP A 262 15.91 3.28 -19.36
N ASN A 263 15.29 4.43 -19.67
CA ASN A 263 14.83 5.35 -18.63
C ASN A 263 13.52 4.85 -18.02
N LEU A 264 13.41 4.99 -16.70
CA LEU A 264 12.16 4.70 -15.98
C LEU A 264 11.10 5.74 -16.34
N ARG A 265 9.94 5.27 -16.80
CA ARG A 265 8.79 6.10 -17.18
C ARG A 265 7.53 5.67 -16.45
N ASN A 266 6.60 6.61 -16.37
CA ASN A 266 5.34 6.39 -15.68
C ASN A 266 4.17 6.99 -16.46
N TYR A 267 3.02 6.36 -16.30
CA TYR A 267 1.72 6.87 -16.72
C TYR A 267 0.68 6.42 -15.70
N VAL A 268 -0.31 7.25 -15.40
CA VAL A 268 -1.41 6.88 -14.49
C VAL A 268 -2.73 6.92 -15.23
N ALA A 269 -3.41 5.77 -15.31
CA ALA A 269 -4.73 5.65 -15.90
C ALA A 269 -5.81 5.92 -14.83
N THR A 270 -6.57 7.00 -15.01
CA THR A 270 -7.65 7.41 -14.10
C THR A 270 -9.03 7.24 -14.76
N TYR A 271 -10.03 6.77 -14.00
CA TYR A 271 -11.37 6.44 -14.52
C TYR A 271 -12.51 7.18 -13.81
N GLY A 272 -12.27 7.77 -12.63
CA GLY A 272 -13.28 8.45 -11.84
C GLY A 272 -12.91 9.89 -11.46
N SER A 273 -13.81 10.50 -10.68
CA SER A 273 -13.62 11.76 -9.96
C SER A 273 -13.89 11.54 -8.47
N ARG A 274 -13.77 12.59 -7.66
CA ARG A 274 -14.15 12.55 -6.23
C ARG A 274 -15.45 13.32 -6.00
N LYS A 275 -16.16 12.99 -4.93
CA LYS A 275 -17.46 13.60 -4.59
C LYS A 275 -17.31 15.10 -4.37
N GLY A 276 -18.39 15.86 -4.53
CA GLY A 276 -18.44 17.27 -4.15
C GLY A 276 -17.89 18.25 -5.19
N THR A 277 -17.63 17.84 -6.44
CA THR A 277 -17.44 18.77 -7.56
C THR A 277 -17.59 18.04 -8.89
N ASP A 278 -18.38 18.61 -9.80
CA ASP A 278 -18.47 18.16 -11.20
C ASP A 278 -17.43 18.86 -12.11
N SER A 279 -16.63 19.77 -11.54
CA SER A 279 -15.65 20.59 -12.25
C SER A 279 -14.22 20.10 -12.05
N TYR A 280 -13.36 20.40 -13.03
CA TYR A 280 -11.93 20.11 -12.98
C TYR A 280 -11.24 20.90 -11.86
N TYR A 281 -10.36 20.25 -11.10
CA TYR A 281 -9.56 20.87 -10.04
C TYR A 281 -8.10 20.41 -10.08
N SER A 282 -7.23 21.21 -9.48
CA SER A 282 -5.82 20.86 -9.27
C SER A 282 -5.72 19.87 -8.11
N VAL A 283 -5.21 18.67 -8.40
CA VAL A 283 -4.93 17.63 -7.40
C VAL A 283 -3.86 18.12 -6.42
N PHE A 284 -2.83 18.81 -6.91
CA PHE A 284 -1.82 19.43 -6.05
C PHE A 284 -2.47 20.37 -5.03
N ASN A 285 -3.36 21.25 -5.48
CA ASN A 285 -4.03 22.20 -4.58
C ASN A 285 -4.96 21.47 -3.61
N ALA A 286 -5.68 20.45 -4.10
CA ALA A 286 -6.56 19.62 -3.28
C ALA A 286 -5.80 18.95 -2.11
N LEU A 287 -4.54 18.60 -2.35
CA LEU A 287 -3.62 17.97 -1.40
C LEU A 287 -2.95 18.92 -0.41
N LEU A 288 -3.09 20.25 -0.52
CA LEU A 288 -2.46 21.19 0.43
C LEU A 288 -2.74 20.75 1.89
N GLY A 289 -1.75 20.79 2.77
CA GLY A 289 -1.85 20.27 4.14
C GLY A 289 -0.75 19.24 4.46
N ARG A 290 -0.87 18.62 5.64
CA ARG A 290 0.05 17.56 6.10
C ARG A 290 -0.63 16.21 6.03
N TRP A 291 0.11 15.20 5.58
CA TRP A 291 -0.37 13.83 5.43
C TRP A 291 0.64 12.87 6.03
N GLN A 292 0.18 11.89 6.78
CA GLN A 292 1.06 10.87 7.35
C GLN A 292 0.33 9.55 7.50
N ILE A 293 1.07 8.46 7.66
CA ILE A 293 0.45 7.18 8.00
C ILE A 293 -0.12 7.20 9.43
N GLN A 294 -1.05 6.28 9.73
CA GLN A 294 -1.55 6.13 11.09
C GLN A 294 -0.42 5.73 12.06
N VAL A 295 -0.50 6.23 13.30
CA VAL A 295 0.52 6.06 14.35
C VAL A 295 0.87 4.58 14.61
N ASP A 296 -0.08 3.65 14.41
CA ASP A 296 0.11 2.21 14.61
C ASP A 296 0.63 1.45 13.36
N SER A 297 0.98 2.14 12.29
CA SER A 297 1.43 1.53 11.01
C SER A 297 2.96 1.41 10.93
N ILE A 298 3.45 0.41 10.17
CA ILE A 298 4.88 0.05 10.06
C ILE A 298 5.64 1.00 9.11
N GLY A 299 5.57 2.31 9.31
CA GLY A 299 6.34 3.27 8.52
C GLY A 299 6.40 4.65 9.16
N ASP A 300 7.07 5.59 8.51
CA ASP A 300 7.24 6.95 9.01
C ASP A 300 7.01 8.01 7.91
N THR A 301 6.36 7.61 6.81
CA THR A 301 6.11 8.49 5.67
C THR A 301 5.22 9.68 6.07
N LYS A 302 5.75 10.88 5.84
CA LYS A 302 5.07 12.16 6.02
C LYS A 302 5.17 12.96 4.72
N LEU A 303 4.08 13.62 4.34
CA LEU A 303 4.03 14.58 3.24
C LEU A 303 3.61 15.94 3.79
N THR A 304 4.35 16.98 3.45
CA THR A 304 3.94 18.38 3.64
C THR A 304 3.70 18.98 2.28
N VAL A 305 2.47 19.44 2.04
CA VAL A 305 2.04 20.04 0.77
C VAL A 305 1.70 21.49 1.02
N ASP A 306 2.46 22.40 0.42
CA ASP A 306 2.29 23.85 0.57
C ASP A 306 2.50 24.59 -0.76
N LYS A 307 2.62 25.93 -0.70
CA LYS A 307 2.82 26.76 -1.88
C LYS A 307 4.20 26.54 -2.55
N LYS A 308 5.20 26.02 -1.83
CA LYS A 308 6.55 25.73 -2.33
C LYS A 308 6.62 24.38 -3.02
N GLY A 309 5.70 23.45 -2.72
CA GLY A 309 5.76 22.13 -3.32
C GLY A 309 5.22 21.02 -2.42
N ILE A 310 5.78 19.83 -2.61
CA ILE A 310 5.56 18.65 -1.79
C ILE A 310 6.89 18.23 -1.20
N LYS A 311 7.01 18.28 0.13
CA LYS A 311 8.10 17.67 0.89
C LYS A 311 7.70 16.26 1.28
N VAL A 312 8.45 15.26 0.83
CA VAL A 312 8.30 13.85 1.23
C VAL A 312 9.35 13.54 2.28
N THR A 313 8.96 13.11 3.47
CA THR A 313 9.86 12.67 4.53
C THR A 313 9.62 11.20 4.85
N ARG A 314 10.67 10.36 4.82
CA ARG A 314 10.61 8.92 5.12
C ARG A 314 12.00 8.42 5.53
N ASN A 315 12.09 7.58 6.56
CA ASN A 315 13.33 7.03 7.12
C ASN A 315 14.41 8.10 7.38
N ASP A 316 14.04 9.18 8.06
CA ASP A 316 14.90 10.35 8.35
C ASP A 316 15.46 11.09 7.12
N THR A 317 15.02 10.78 5.90
CA THR A 317 15.36 11.55 4.70
C THR A 317 14.19 12.42 4.27
N ALA A 318 14.50 13.61 3.74
CA ALA A 318 13.51 14.53 3.19
C ALA A 318 13.86 14.88 1.73
N GLU A 319 12.88 14.73 0.84
CA GLU A 319 12.99 15.09 -0.58
C GLU A 319 11.94 16.18 -0.91
N GLN A 320 12.39 17.30 -1.47
CA GLN A 320 11.52 18.38 -1.93
C GLN A 320 11.21 18.22 -3.43
N PHE A 321 9.94 18.42 -3.78
CA PHE A 321 9.39 18.45 -5.13
C PHE A 321 8.66 19.76 -5.35
N GLU A 322 9.11 20.58 -6.29
CA GLU A 322 8.42 21.83 -6.65
C GLU A 322 7.14 21.54 -7.44
N PHE A 323 6.31 22.57 -7.66
CA PHE A 323 5.11 22.41 -8.49
C PHE A 323 5.45 21.92 -9.92
N SER A 324 6.57 22.37 -10.49
CA SER A 324 7.06 21.92 -11.80
C SER A 324 7.49 20.45 -11.84
N ASP A 325 7.83 19.88 -10.68
CA ASP A 325 8.21 18.47 -10.53
C ASP A 325 6.99 17.55 -10.48
N CYS A 326 5.78 18.12 -10.47
CA CYS A 326 4.53 17.39 -10.28
C CYS A 326 3.73 17.31 -11.59
N LYS A 327 3.39 16.10 -12.04
CA LYS A 327 2.49 15.89 -13.19
C LYS A 327 1.16 15.31 -12.74
N GLN A 328 0.07 16.04 -13.02
CA GLN A 328 -1.28 15.60 -12.71
C GLN A 328 -1.83 14.66 -13.78
N TYR A 329 -2.54 13.61 -13.33
CA TYR A 329 -3.26 12.67 -14.19
C TYR A 329 -4.75 12.67 -13.82
N GLY A 330 -5.59 13.16 -14.73
CA GLY A 330 -7.02 13.37 -14.45
C GLY A 330 -7.24 14.38 -13.33
N VAL A 331 -8.17 14.10 -12.43
CA VAL A 331 -8.46 14.90 -11.22
C VAL A 331 -8.22 14.11 -9.93
N THR A 332 -7.52 12.97 -10.01
CA THR A 332 -7.44 12.03 -8.89
C THR A 332 -6.04 11.54 -8.57
N ALA A 333 -5.04 11.85 -9.41
CA ALA A 333 -3.67 11.40 -9.18
C ALA A 333 -2.62 12.45 -9.55
N LEU A 334 -1.48 12.38 -8.86
CA LEU A 334 -0.30 13.22 -9.05
C LEU A 334 0.95 12.33 -9.04
N VAL A 335 1.89 12.59 -9.94
CA VAL A 335 3.18 11.91 -10.01
C VAL A 335 4.29 12.91 -9.73
N LEU A 336 5.20 12.55 -8.83
CA LEU A 336 6.35 13.38 -8.45
C LEU A 336 7.59 12.90 -9.21
N TYR A 337 8.28 13.84 -9.85
CA TYR A 337 9.48 13.61 -10.64
C TYR A 337 10.69 14.24 -9.97
N LYS A 338 11.85 13.60 -10.07
CA LYS A 338 13.13 14.20 -9.72
C LYS A 338 14.03 14.07 -10.93
N GLU A 339 14.49 15.21 -11.47
CA GLU A 339 15.34 15.23 -12.68
C GLU A 339 14.73 14.40 -13.83
N ASP A 340 13.43 14.63 -14.12
CA ASP A 340 12.63 13.90 -15.12
C ASP A 340 12.41 12.39 -14.87
N ILE A 341 12.87 11.85 -13.73
CA ILE A 341 12.65 10.46 -13.32
C ILE A 341 11.45 10.39 -12.38
N PRO A 342 10.40 9.59 -12.68
CA PRO A 342 9.26 9.45 -11.80
C PRO A 342 9.64 8.69 -10.52
N LYS A 343 9.42 9.30 -9.37
CA LYS A 343 9.78 8.77 -8.03
C LYS A 343 8.57 8.22 -7.29
N TYR A 344 7.50 9.00 -7.18
CA TYR A 344 6.33 8.68 -6.37
C TYR A 344 5.02 8.95 -7.11
N VAL A 345 3.99 8.22 -6.74
CA VAL A 345 2.61 8.48 -7.15
C VAL A 345 1.72 8.68 -5.93
N ILE A 346 0.92 9.75 -5.96
CA ILE A 346 -0.12 10.06 -5.00
C ILE A 346 -1.46 9.86 -5.71
N ALA A 347 -2.35 9.08 -5.09
CA ALA A 347 -3.70 8.81 -5.57
C ALA A 347 -4.71 9.18 -4.49
N LEU A 348 -5.72 9.98 -4.82
CA LEU A 348 -6.83 10.30 -3.91
C LEU A 348 -7.68 9.05 -3.75
N ASN A 349 -8.06 8.65 -2.53
CA ASN A 349 -8.90 7.47 -2.32
C ASN A 349 -10.39 7.79 -2.51
N ASP A 350 -11.23 6.76 -2.60
CA ASP A 350 -12.68 6.87 -2.86
C ASP A 350 -13.45 7.60 -1.74
N ASP A 351 -12.83 7.73 -0.56
CA ASP A 351 -13.34 8.46 0.60
C ASP A 351 -13.09 9.98 0.53
N CYS A 352 -12.28 10.45 -0.43
CA CYS A 352 -12.09 11.88 -0.63
C CYS A 352 -13.38 12.53 -1.16
N GLU A 353 -13.82 13.56 -0.45
CA GLU A 353 -14.80 14.53 -0.91
C GLU A 353 -14.09 15.86 -1.12
N ILE A 354 -14.28 16.46 -2.28
CA ILE A 354 -13.73 17.76 -2.63
C ILE A 354 -14.74 18.81 -2.23
N ASP A 355 -14.27 19.81 -1.51
CA ASP A 355 -15.04 20.97 -1.15
C ASP A 355 -15.29 21.86 -2.37
N ASP A 356 -16.53 22.22 -2.60
CA ASP A 356 -16.94 22.87 -3.86
C ASP A 356 -16.47 24.33 -3.93
N ASP A 357 -16.30 24.99 -2.79
CA ASP A 357 -15.86 26.38 -2.68
C ASP A 357 -14.33 26.49 -2.75
N THR A 358 -13.64 25.66 -1.96
CA THR A 358 -12.18 25.74 -1.81
C THR A 358 -11.41 24.82 -2.75
N LYS A 359 -12.08 23.80 -3.32
CA LYS A 359 -11.48 22.70 -4.10
C LYS A 359 -10.45 21.86 -3.32
N TYR A 360 -10.54 21.86 -2.00
CA TYR A 360 -9.70 21.02 -1.12
C TYR A 360 -10.38 19.72 -0.72
N ILE A 361 -9.59 18.75 -0.29
CA ILE A 361 -10.12 17.51 0.29
C ILE A 361 -10.72 17.84 1.67
N LYS A 362 -11.99 17.50 1.88
CA LYS A 362 -12.68 17.62 3.16
C LYS A 362 -12.09 16.67 4.21
N ASN A 363 -12.38 16.95 5.48
CA ASN A 363 -12.00 16.10 6.59
C ASN A 363 -12.46 14.64 6.37
N GLY A 364 -11.57 13.68 6.69
CA GLY A 364 -11.80 12.25 6.54
C GLY A 364 -11.30 11.62 5.24
N GLY A 365 -10.94 12.42 4.22
CA GLY A 365 -10.35 11.89 2.99
C GLY A 365 -8.94 11.33 3.21
N THR A 366 -8.62 10.22 2.54
CA THR A 366 -7.29 9.60 2.57
C THR A 366 -6.64 9.55 1.20
N ILE A 367 -5.32 9.41 1.17
CA ILE A 367 -4.55 9.26 -0.07
C ILE A 367 -3.73 7.98 -0.04
N THR A 368 -3.56 7.36 -1.21
CA THR A 368 -2.60 6.27 -1.42
C THR A 368 -1.30 6.85 -1.96
N PHE A 369 -0.20 6.61 -1.25
CA PHE A 369 1.17 6.95 -1.65
C PHE A 369 1.94 5.68 -2.03
N CYS A 370 2.71 5.72 -3.11
CA CYS A 370 3.46 4.56 -3.59
C CYS A 370 4.71 4.95 -4.36
N ASP A 371 5.79 4.19 -4.19
CA ASP A 371 7.00 4.32 -5.00
C ASP A 371 6.75 3.89 -6.44
N ILE A 372 7.44 4.53 -7.38
CA ILE A 372 7.44 4.15 -8.79
C ILE A 372 8.68 3.31 -9.07
N SER A 373 8.46 2.03 -9.36
CA SER A 373 9.51 1.08 -9.68
C SER A 373 8.95 -0.10 -10.49
N MET A 374 9.81 -0.74 -11.29
CA MET A 374 9.48 -1.99 -11.98
C MET A 374 9.31 -3.18 -11.00
N LYS A 375 9.79 -3.08 -9.77
CA LYS A 375 9.57 -4.10 -8.71
C LYS A 375 8.18 -3.95 -8.09
N LYS A 376 7.72 -4.95 -7.34
CA LYS A 376 6.50 -4.83 -6.52
C LYS A 376 6.70 -3.73 -5.49
N THR A 377 5.77 -2.78 -5.42
CA THR A 377 5.84 -1.62 -4.51
C THR A 377 4.67 -1.68 -3.52
N ILE A 378 4.93 -1.19 -2.31
CA ILE A 378 3.95 -1.13 -1.23
C ILE A 378 3.08 0.12 -1.42
N LYS A 379 1.79 -0.03 -1.14
CA LYS A 379 0.83 1.08 -1.12
C LYS A 379 0.65 1.51 0.33
N GLU A 380 0.92 2.77 0.62
CA GLU A 380 0.72 3.34 1.95
C GLU A 380 -0.51 4.23 1.91
N THR A 381 -1.38 4.10 2.90
CA THR A 381 -2.51 5.02 3.08
C THR A 381 -2.08 6.11 4.05
N LEU A 382 -2.13 7.36 3.59
CA LEU A 382 -1.85 8.53 4.41
C LEU A 382 -3.14 9.28 4.71
N TYR A 383 -3.20 9.81 5.92
CA TYR A 383 -4.31 10.54 6.49
C TYR A 383 -3.91 12.01 6.62
N CYS A 384 -4.82 12.90 6.26
CA CYS A 384 -4.60 14.32 6.48
C CYS A 384 -4.58 14.60 8.00
N THR A 385 -3.58 15.32 8.50
CA THR A 385 -3.46 15.70 9.91
C THR A 385 -3.71 17.17 10.18
N VAL A 386 -3.87 17.97 9.12
CA VAL A 386 -4.28 19.37 9.24
C VAL A 386 -5.47 19.59 8.33
N TYR A 387 -6.64 19.59 8.95
CA TYR A 387 -7.90 19.87 8.27
C TYR A 387 -8.10 21.37 8.14
N LYS A 388 -8.73 21.77 7.04
CA LYS A 388 -8.83 23.17 6.65
C LYS A 388 -10.25 23.66 6.84
N ASP A 389 -10.52 24.22 8.00
CA ASP A 389 -11.82 24.85 8.25
C ASP A 389 -11.81 26.30 7.72
N GLU A 390 -12.61 26.50 6.68
CA GLU A 390 -13.31 27.71 6.20
C GLU A 390 -12.57 29.05 5.94
N ASN A 391 -11.25 29.21 6.15
CA ASN A 391 -10.58 30.46 5.71
C ASN A 391 -9.14 30.30 5.21
N LEU A 392 -9.02 30.01 3.91
CA LEU A 392 -7.76 29.57 3.28
C LEU A 392 -7.02 30.62 2.44
N ASN A 393 -7.57 31.83 2.28
CA ASN A 393 -6.82 32.93 1.66
C ASN A 393 -5.53 33.27 2.45
N ASN A 394 -5.50 32.89 3.74
CA ASN A 394 -4.38 33.09 4.66
C ASN A 394 -3.70 31.79 5.10
N TYR A 395 -3.93 30.64 4.45
CA TYR A 395 -3.18 29.43 4.81
C TYR A 395 -1.74 29.52 4.28
N ASN A 396 -0.90 30.19 5.06
CA ASN A 396 0.53 29.96 5.16
C ASN A 396 0.69 28.91 6.27
N GLY A 397 1.16 27.71 5.92
CA GLY A 397 1.01 26.49 6.72
C GLY A 397 1.46 26.53 8.17
N ILE A 398 2.22 27.55 8.58
CA ILE A 398 2.48 28.03 9.94
C ILE A 398 2.76 29.54 9.79
N THR A 399 2.51 30.36 10.80
CA THR A 399 3.02 31.74 10.87
C THR A 399 3.86 31.88 12.14
N VAL A 400 5.03 32.49 12.02
CA VAL A 400 5.93 32.77 13.13
C VAL A 400 6.36 34.24 13.02
N GLU A 401 6.34 34.97 14.13
CA GLU A 401 6.85 36.34 14.18
C GLU A 401 8.37 36.38 13.96
N ALA A 402 8.89 37.54 13.55
CA ALA A 402 10.33 37.75 13.39
C ALA A 402 11.08 37.48 14.71
N ASN A 403 12.18 36.74 14.62
CA ASN A 403 13.00 36.29 15.74
C ASN A 403 12.22 35.52 16.82
N ASN A 404 11.20 34.78 16.39
CA ASN A 404 10.38 33.97 17.27
C ASN A 404 10.27 32.54 16.74
N PHE A 405 9.70 31.64 17.52
CA PHE A 405 9.46 30.25 17.15
C PHE A 405 8.05 29.79 17.53
N LYS A 406 7.62 28.68 16.93
CA LYS A 406 6.38 27.99 17.22
C LYS A 406 6.60 26.48 17.11
N ILE A 407 6.17 25.74 18.12
CA ILE A 407 6.12 24.28 18.06
C ILE A 407 4.69 23.88 17.68
N ASP A 408 4.55 23.07 16.65
CA ASP A 408 3.26 22.59 16.17
C ASP A 408 3.37 21.12 15.73
N ASN A 409 2.60 20.24 16.39
CA ASN A 409 2.62 18.79 16.17
C ASN A 409 4.02 18.16 16.20
N GLY A 410 4.82 18.55 17.20
CA GLY A 410 6.15 17.98 17.42
C GLY A 410 7.24 18.44 16.47
N ILE A 411 6.98 19.51 15.72
CA ILE A 411 7.96 20.16 14.85
C ILE A 411 8.12 21.61 15.30
N LEU A 412 9.36 22.05 15.44
CA LEU A 412 9.69 23.44 15.75
C LEU A 412 9.92 24.23 14.47
N TYR A 413 9.23 25.36 14.36
CA TYR A 413 9.35 26.33 13.28
C TYR A 413 9.85 27.65 13.85
N PHE A 414 10.72 28.35 13.15
CA PHE A 414 11.14 29.70 13.55
C PHE A 414 11.29 30.61 12.33
N SER A 415 11.43 31.91 12.57
CA SER A 415 11.66 32.89 11.50
C SER A 415 12.60 34.01 11.96
N TYR A 416 13.49 34.47 11.07
CA TYR A 416 14.33 35.65 11.33
C TYR A 416 13.59 36.97 11.04
N ASP A 417 12.72 36.97 10.04
CA ASP A 417 12.08 38.18 9.47
C ASP A 417 10.54 38.17 9.58
N GLY A 418 9.95 37.06 10.02
CA GLY A 418 8.50 36.86 10.10
C GLY A 418 7.86 36.44 8.78
N GLU A 419 8.64 36.35 7.71
CA GLU A 419 8.18 35.95 6.37
C GLU A 419 8.72 34.57 5.98
N ASN A 420 10.00 34.34 6.22
CA ASN A 420 10.70 33.10 5.92
C ASN A 420 10.68 32.18 7.13
N ILE A 421 9.87 31.12 7.03
CA ILE A 421 9.71 30.12 8.07
C ILE A 421 10.64 28.94 7.79
N ILE A 422 11.42 28.57 8.80
CA ILE A 422 12.42 27.52 8.75
C ILE A 422 12.04 26.44 9.76
N GLU A 423 12.12 25.20 9.33
CA GLU A 423 11.89 24.01 10.16
C GLU A 423 13.20 23.60 10.83
N VAL A 424 13.15 23.35 12.14
CA VAL A 424 14.31 22.86 12.89
C VAL A 424 14.29 21.33 12.91
N PRO A 425 15.37 20.65 12.51
CA PRO A 425 15.45 19.20 12.56
C PRO A 425 15.48 18.73 14.02
N GLY A 426 14.58 17.81 14.36
CA GLY A 426 14.45 17.29 15.71
C GLY A 426 13.04 16.74 15.95
N ASP A 427 12.89 16.00 17.04
CA ASP A 427 11.57 15.54 17.49
C ASP A 427 11.16 16.36 18.71
N PHE A 428 10.19 17.25 18.52
CA PHE A 428 9.66 18.13 19.55
C PHE A 428 8.27 17.63 20.03
N THR A 429 7.88 16.38 19.71
CA THR A 429 6.54 15.84 20.00
C THR A 429 6.26 15.77 21.50
N ASP A 430 7.25 15.33 22.27
CA ASP A 430 7.18 15.16 23.71
C ASP A 430 7.93 16.27 24.46
N ASP A 431 8.05 17.46 23.85
CA ASP A 431 8.98 18.46 24.35
C ASP A 431 8.57 19.00 25.74
N LYS A 432 9.09 18.35 26.78
CA LYS A 432 9.07 18.77 28.19
C LYS A 432 10.05 19.94 28.43
N SER A 433 10.73 20.40 27.40
CA SER A 433 11.65 21.52 27.47
C SER A 433 10.87 22.82 27.64
N ALA A 434 10.97 23.43 28.81
CA ALA A 434 10.42 24.75 29.06
C ALA A 434 11.31 25.80 28.38
N TYR A 435 10.99 26.17 27.14
CA TYR A 435 11.63 27.30 26.48
C TYR A 435 11.27 28.61 27.19
N ASN A 436 12.26 29.49 27.29
CA ASN A 436 12.15 30.86 27.80
C ASN A 436 13.05 31.77 26.96
N GLU A 437 13.00 33.08 27.18
CA GLU A 437 13.78 34.06 26.42
C GLU A 437 15.31 33.90 26.52
N TYR A 438 15.82 33.08 27.44
CA TYR A 438 17.25 32.90 27.70
C TYR A 438 17.82 31.56 27.23
N ASN A 439 16.99 30.60 26.81
CA ASN A 439 17.44 29.23 26.52
C ASN A 439 17.29 28.79 25.05
N TYR A 440 17.04 29.74 24.15
CA TYR A 440 17.19 29.55 22.71
C TYR A 440 17.88 30.76 22.10
N ILE A 441 18.40 30.61 20.88
CA ILE A 441 19.03 31.71 20.14
C ILE A 441 18.46 31.71 18.72
N ILE A 442 18.01 32.87 18.26
CA ILE A 442 17.70 33.13 16.85
C ILE A 442 18.52 34.35 16.45
N SER A 443 19.62 34.12 15.73
CA SER A 443 20.47 35.20 15.22
C SER A 443 21.15 34.77 13.92
N GLU A 444 21.56 35.72 13.09
CA GLU A 444 22.21 35.43 11.81
C GLU A 444 23.53 34.66 11.97
N GLU A 445 24.27 34.92 13.05
CA GLU A 445 25.55 34.26 13.33
C GLU A 445 25.41 32.88 13.97
N LYS A 446 24.33 32.66 14.74
CA LYS A 446 24.08 31.44 15.50
C LYS A 446 22.60 31.28 15.81
N THR A 447 22.02 30.15 15.44
CA THR A 447 20.66 29.77 15.85
C THR A 447 20.72 28.44 16.59
N VAL A 448 20.07 28.37 17.75
CA VAL A 448 20.20 27.27 18.71
C VAL A 448 18.85 26.95 19.35
N PHE A 449 18.49 25.67 19.30
CA PHE A 449 17.35 25.08 19.98
C PHE A 449 17.79 23.77 20.65
N PHE A 450 16.91 23.17 21.43
CA PHE A 450 17.15 21.87 22.06
C PHE A 450 15.87 21.03 22.16
N TYR A 451 16.03 19.71 22.18
CA TYR A 451 14.89 18.80 22.37
C TYR A 451 15.34 17.58 23.18
N THR A 452 14.37 16.85 23.72
CA THR A 452 14.62 15.64 24.52
C THR A 452 14.06 14.43 23.81
N LYS A 453 14.90 13.42 23.58
CA LYS A 453 14.51 12.13 22.98
C LYS A 453 15.11 10.99 23.77
N ASP A 454 14.30 10.00 24.14
CA ASP A 454 14.72 8.83 24.93
C ASP A 454 15.50 9.22 26.21
N GLU A 455 14.93 10.17 26.97
CA GLU A 455 15.53 10.79 28.17
C GLU A 455 16.86 11.53 27.93
N THR A 456 17.36 11.58 26.71
CA THR A 456 18.60 12.27 26.34
C THR A 456 18.30 13.65 25.78
N LYS A 457 19.04 14.67 26.24
CA LYS A 457 18.92 16.03 25.71
C LYS A 457 19.90 16.30 24.58
N TYR A 458 19.39 16.91 23.51
CA TYR A 458 20.14 17.26 22.31
C TYR A 458 20.09 18.75 22.08
N LEU A 459 21.25 19.33 21.73
CA LEU A 459 21.37 20.66 21.19
C LEU A 459 21.31 20.56 19.66
N VAL A 460 20.49 21.38 19.02
CA VAL A 460 20.42 21.51 17.57
C VAL A 460 20.69 22.95 17.17
N TYR A 461 21.63 23.17 16.26
CA TYR A 461 22.09 24.50 15.93
C TYR A 461 22.51 24.67 14.47
N SER A 462 22.51 25.92 14.02
CA SER A 462 22.93 26.35 12.69
C SER A 462 23.79 27.62 12.82
N ASP A 463 24.86 27.67 12.04
CA ASP A 463 25.78 28.82 11.95
C ASP A 463 25.62 29.58 10.61
N ASP A 464 24.58 29.26 9.84
CA ASP A 464 24.36 29.76 8.47
C ASP A 464 22.88 30.07 8.18
N MET A 465 22.20 30.66 9.15
CA MET A 465 20.80 31.06 9.04
C MET A 465 19.83 29.90 8.73
N GLY A 466 20.08 28.70 9.26
CA GLY A 466 19.22 27.53 9.11
C GLY A 466 19.38 26.77 7.79
N ASN A 467 20.42 27.08 6.98
CA ASN A 467 20.70 26.36 5.74
C ASN A 467 21.30 24.97 6.01
N THR A 468 22.17 24.86 7.02
CA THR A 468 22.72 23.60 7.53
C THR A 468 22.53 23.49 9.03
N TRP A 469 22.40 22.26 9.52
CA TRP A 469 22.11 21.96 10.91
C TRP A 469 23.07 20.92 11.47
N ASN A 470 23.49 21.15 12.70
CA ASN A 470 24.29 20.24 13.50
C ASN A 470 23.50 19.82 14.74
N THR A 471 23.73 18.61 15.22
CA THR A 471 23.11 18.10 16.45
C THR A 471 24.17 17.50 17.35
N ALA A 472 24.19 17.92 18.60
CA ALA A 472 25.14 17.45 19.61
C ALA A 472 24.40 16.97 20.86
N LYS A 473 24.86 15.87 21.43
CA LYS A 473 24.35 15.37 22.71
C LYS A 473 24.90 16.25 23.83
N LEU A 474 24.03 16.72 24.71
CA LEU A 474 24.45 17.46 25.90
C LEU A 474 24.98 16.51 26.98
N PRO A 475 25.94 16.98 27.82
CA PRO A 475 26.56 16.16 28.85
C PRO A 475 25.59 15.74 29.96
N SER A 476 24.53 16.53 30.15
CA SER A 476 23.48 16.29 31.14
C SER A 476 22.10 16.47 30.53
N ASN A 477 21.15 15.74 31.12
CA ASN A 477 19.73 15.82 30.78
C ASN A 477 19.00 16.90 31.60
N GLY A 478 19.73 17.68 32.39
CA GLY A 478 19.21 18.78 33.20
C GLY A 478 18.41 19.81 32.40
N THR A 479 17.55 20.54 33.10
CA THR A 479 16.77 21.66 32.55
C THR A 479 17.72 22.80 32.19
N ILE A 480 17.66 23.27 30.95
CA ILE A 480 18.51 24.35 30.47
C ILE A 480 17.87 25.68 30.86
N GLN A 481 18.57 26.45 31.68
CA GLN A 481 18.12 27.77 32.14
C GLN A 481 18.58 28.87 31.19
N ASN A 482 19.84 28.80 30.76
CA ASN A 482 20.45 29.76 29.84
C ASN A 482 21.28 29.03 28.79
N ILE A 483 21.23 29.55 27.57
CA ILE A 483 22.18 29.25 26.49
C ILE A 483 22.68 30.58 25.96
N GLN A 484 23.99 30.75 25.89
CA GLN A 484 24.60 31.93 25.30
C GLN A 484 25.78 31.54 24.42
N PHE A 485 25.89 32.15 23.25
CA PHE A 485 27.08 32.10 22.42
C PHE A 485 27.66 33.50 22.28
N LEU A 486 28.95 33.67 22.56
CA LEU A 486 29.66 34.94 22.38
C LEU A 486 30.07 35.15 20.92
N ASN A 487 30.22 34.05 20.19
CA ASN A 487 30.45 33.96 18.76
C ASN A 487 30.07 32.53 18.32
N LYS A 488 30.25 32.17 17.05
CA LYS A 488 29.90 30.84 16.53
C LYS A 488 30.60 29.67 17.24
N ASP A 489 31.78 29.87 17.83
CA ASP A 489 32.62 28.79 18.38
C ASP A 489 32.51 28.70 19.92
N VAL A 490 32.43 29.83 20.62
CA VAL A 490 32.47 29.90 22.09
C VAL A 490 31.09 30.17 22.68
N GLY A 491 30.63 29.24 23.53
CA GLY A 491 29.33 29.32 24.18
C GLY A 491 29.29 28.72 25.58
N PHE A 492 28.21 29.03 26.30
CA PHE A 492 27.98 28.72 27.69
C PHE A 492 26.54 28.24 27.91
N ILE A 493 26.37 27.28 28.80
CA ILE A 493 25.06 26.73 29.19
C ILE A 493 24.98 26.68 30.72
N LEU A 494 23.88 27.14 31.29
CA LEU A 494 23.49 26.86 32.68
C LEU A 494 22.43 25.75 32.70
N GLN A 495 22.72 24.64 33.38
CA GLN A 495 21.83 23.49 33.50
C GLN A 495 21.53 23.15 34.96
N PHE A 496 20.25 22.86 35.26
CA PHE A 496 19.80 22.36 36.56
C PHE A 496 19.42 20.88 36.46
N GLU A 497 20.00 20.06 37.32
CA GLU A 497 19.84 18.61 37.34
C GLU A 497 18.84 18.15 38.39
N ASP A 498 18.87 18.77 39.57
CA ASP A 498 18.02 18.41 40.69
C ASP A 498 17.64 19.63 41.53
N TYR A 499 16.48 19.57 42.18
CA TYR A 499 15.90 20.66 42.98
C TYR A 499 15.75 20.21 44.43
N ALA A 500 16.37 20.95 45.35
CA ALA A 500 16.25 20.75 46.78
C ALA A 500 15.22 21.71 47.41
N LEU A 501 14.85 21.43 48.65
CA LEU A 501 13.95 22.29 49.42
C LEU A 501 14.52 23.71 49.58
N GLY A 502 13.64 24.71 49.58
CA GLY A 502 14.02 26.11 49.80
C GLY A 502 14.57 26.81 48.55
N GLY A 503 14.35 26.27 47.35
CA GLY A 503 14.78 26.88 46.09
C GLY A 503 16.26 26.70 45.77
N VAL A 504 16.94 25.77 46.42
CA VAL A 504 18.33 25.39 46.10
C VAL A 504 18.31 24.39 44.94
N THR A 505 19.21 24.55 43.98
CA THR A 505 19.30 23.65 42.81
C THR A 505 20.73 23.15 42.62
N PHE A 506 20.84 21.87 42.26
CA PHE A 506 22.08 21.26 41.80
C PHE A 506 22.15 21.40 40.29
N GLY A 507 23.31 21.81 39.79
CA GLY A 507 23.47 22.12 38.39
C GLY A 507 24.92 22.38 38.04
N HIS A 508 25.14 22.89 36.83
CA HIS A 508 26.46 23.31 36.40
C HIS A 508 26.40 24.34 35.28
N ILE A 509 27.52 25.05 35.12
CA ILE A 509 27.83 25.86 33.95
C ILE A 509 28.78 25.05 33.08
N ALA A 510 28.43 24.86 31.82
CA ALA A 510 29.27 24.22 30.82
C ALA A 510 29.75 25.24 29.78
N LYS A 511 30.98 25.08 29.29
CA LYS A 511 31.59 25.86 28.21
C LYS A 511 31.83 24.98 26.98
N THR A 512 31.60 25.53 25.79
CA THR A 512 32.05 25.00 24.50
C THR A 512 33.04 25.96 23.85
N THR A 513 33.94 25.41 23.03
CA THR A 513 34.89 26.18 22.19
C THR A 513 34.92 25.67 20.73
N ASP A 514 34.02 24.75 20.39
CA ASP A 514 33.91 24.11 19.07
C ASP A 514 32.50 24.26 18.47
N GLY A 515 31.79 25.31 18.89
CA GLY A 515 30.46 25.66 18.40
C GLY A 515 29.32 24.85 18.99
N GLY A 516 29.56 24.11 20.07
CA GLY A 516 28.56 23.31 20.77
C GLY A 516 28.61 21.82 20.45
N GLN A 517 29.66 21.34 19.76
CA GLN A 517 29.87 19.92 19.51
C GLN A 517 30.27 19.19 20.80
N THR A 518 31.14 19.81 21.60
CA THR A 518 31.53 19.30 22.91
C THR A 518 31.39 20.38 23.99
N TRP A 519 31.08 19.93 25.21
CA TRP A 519 30.81 20.77 26.36
C TRP A 519 31.63 20.29 27.56
N THR A 520 32.30 21.22 28.24
CA THR A 520 33.08 20.95 29.44
C THR A 520 32.47 21.70 30.62
N ILE A 521 32.20 21.01 31.72
CA ILE A 521 31.72 21.62 32.96
C ILE A 521 32.84 22.46 33.57
N ILE A 522 32.56 23.75 33.84
CA ILE A 522 33.52 24.71 34.40
C ILE A 522 33.18 25.16 35.82
N ASN A 523 31.92 25.01 36.25
CA ASN A 523 31.47 25.39 37.59
C ASN A 523 30.20 24.60 37.97
N ASN A 524 30.07 24.18 39.23
CA ASN A 524 28.92 23.39 39.74
C ASN A 524 28.00 24.18 40.69
N GLY A 525 28.25 25.47 40.88
CA GLY A 525 27.46 26.32 41.78
C GLY A 525 28.30 27.34 42.53
N ILE A 526 27.61 28.12 43.36
CA ILE A 526 28.19 29.17 44.17
C ILE A 526 28.34 28.65 45.61
N GLY A 527 29.55 28.72 46.16
CA GLY A 527 29.86 28.20 47.50
C GLY A 527 31.32 27.76 47.65
N SER A 528 31.66 27.22 48.82
CA SER A 528 33.02 26.76 49.11
C SER A 528 33.35 25.50 48.30
N SER A 529 34.48 25.51 47.58
CA SER A 529 35.18 24.31 47.04
C SER A 529 34.33 23.35 46.19
N ASN A 530 33.99 23.74 44.96
CA ASN A 530 33.43 22.90 43.87
C ASN A 530 32.14 22.09 44.17
N GLU A 531 31.55 22.25 45.36
CA GLU A 531 30.27 21.68 45.82
C GLU A 531 29.21 22.78 45.99
N GLY A 532 29.34 23.89 45.25
CA GLY A 532 28.37 24.98 45.28
C GLY A 532 26.99 24.55 44.79
N THR A 533 25.99 25.37 45.05
CA THR A 533 24.64 25.19 44.51
C THR A 533 24.20 26.44 43.77
N PHE A 534 23.21 26.30 42.90
CA PHE A 534 22.49 27.43 42.31
C PHE A 534 21.16 27.60 43.03
N ARG A 535 20.36 28.57 42.56
CA ARG A 535 18.99 28.74 43.04
C ARG A 535 17.99 28.63 41.91
N SER A 536 16.77 28.24 42.27
CA SER A 536 15.65 28.16 41.36
C SER A 536 15.36 29.55 40.82
N GLY A 537 15.70 29.78 39.55
CA GLY A 537 15.59 31.08 38.90
C GLY A 537 16.92 31.77 38.62
N SER A 538 18.07 31.22 39.01
CA SER A 538 19.38 31.78 38.63
C SER A 538 19.49 31.92 37.13
N GLN A 539 19.92 33.10 36.68
CA GLN A 539 20.17 33.44 35.29
C GLN A 539 21.65 33.79 35.12
N LEU A 540 22.22 33.40 33.99
CA LEU A 540 23.64 33.55 33.67
C LEU A 540 23.86 34.50 32.49
N LEU A 541 24.86 35.37 32.62
CA LEU A 541 25.33 36.25 31.55
C LEU A 541 26.85 36.23 31.47
N PHE A 542 27.40 35.90 30.30
CA PHE A 542 28.79 36.17 29.95
C PHE A 542 28.88 37.47 29.14
N VAL A 543 29.70 38.41 29.59
CA VAL A 543 29.99 39.66 28.86
C VAL A 543 31.08 39.42 27.81
N ASN A 544 32.05 38.57 28.17
CA ASN A 544 33.09 38.04 27.31
C ASN A 544 33.58 36.71 27.91
N GLU A 545 34.61 36.09 27.35
CA GLU A 545 35.09 34.77 27.82
C GLU A 545 35.58 34.73 29.27
N ASN A 546 35.91 35.88 29.87
CA ASN A 546 36.44 35.99 31.22
C ASN A 546 35.42 36.53 32.21
N ILE A 547 34.57 37.46 31.75
CA ILE A 547 33.63 38.18 32.61
C ILE A 547 32.24 37.56 32.56
N ALA A 548 31.75 37.11 33.72
CA ALA A 548 30.41 36.54 33.86
C ALA A 548 29.67 37.06 35.09
N PHE A 549 28.34 37.07 35.01
CA PHE A 549 27.42 37.39 36.09
C PHE A 549 26.40 36.28 36.25
N ILE A 550 26.01 36.01 37.49
CA ILE A 550 24.92 35.07 37.78
C ILE A 550 24.05 35.61 38.91
N THR A 551 22.74 35.53 38.73
CA THR A 551 21.75 35.87 39.77
C THR A 551 21.42 34.65 40.63
N MET A 552 21.04 34.87 41.87
CA MET A 552 20.75 33.84 42.87
C MET A 552 19.49 34.22 43.67
N PRO A 553 18.30 34.18 43.03
CA PRO A 553 17.05 34.58 43.66
C PRO A 553 16.64 33.65 44.81
N TYR A 554 16.13 34.22 45.90
CA TYR A 554 15.52 33.48 47.01
C TYR A 554 14.12 33.01 46.62
N ALA A 555 13.70 31.86 47.14
CA ALA A 555 12.40 31.25 46.79
C ALA A 555 11.19 32.11 47.17
N SER A 556 11.32 33.06 48.10
CA SER A 556 10.26 34.02 48.43
C SER A 556 10.09 35.10 47.36
N GLY A 557 11.12 35.34 46.55
CA GLY A 557 11.17 36.45 45.59
C GLY A 557 11.39 37.82 46.24
N ASP A 558 11.71 37.84 47.54
CA ASP A 558 12.01 39.07 48.28
C ASP A 558 13.44 39.56 47.97
N ASP A 559 14.40 38.64 47.83
CA ASP A 559 15.82 38.96 47.63
C ASP A 559 16.38 38.15 46.44
N SER A 560 17.37 38.70 45.74
CA SER A 560 18.15 38.01 44.72
C SER A 560 19.59 38.49 44.71
N ASP A 561 20.53 37.67 45.18
CA ASP A 561 21.94 37.98 45.14
C ASP A 561 22.48 37.98 43.69
N ILE A 562 23.51 38.79 43.40
CA ILE A 562 24.28 38.69 42.15
C ILE A 562 25.76 38.44 42.43
N TYR A 563 26.35 37.57 41.61
CA TYR A 563 27.76 37.22 41.66
C TYR A 563 28.47 37.55 40.35
N TYR A 564 29.75 37.86 40.46
CA TYR A 564 30.65 38.28 39.39
C TYR A 564 31.88 37.36 39.30
N SER A 565 32.29 37.04 38.08
CA SER A 565 33.48 36.22 37.77
C SER A 565 34.41 36.95 36.80
N GLU A 566 35.72 36.78 36.99
CA GLU A 566 36.79 37.30 36.11
C GLU A 566 37.62 36.21 35.42
N ASP A 567 37.34 34.94 35.74
CA ASP A 567 38.10 33.78 35.28
C ASP A 567 37.27 32.85 34.40
N GLY A 568 36.27 33.42 33.72
CA GLY A 568 35.42 32.72 32.76
C GLY A 568 34.36 31.87 33.41
N GLY A 569 33.84 32.30 34.57
CA GLY A 569 32.77 31.63 35.29
C GLY A 569 33.25 30.44 36.13
N ILE A 570 34.56 30.31 36.38
CA ILE A 570 35.10 29.22 37.22
C ILE A 570 34.86 29.57 38.69
N ASN A 571 35.21 30.80 39.10
CA ASN A 571 34.97 31.31 40.44
C ASN A 571 34.10 32.57 40.40
N PHE A 572 33.21 32.68 41.38
CA PHE A 572 32.26 33.77 41.51
C PHE A 572 32.42 34.46 42.86
N THR A 573 32.35 35.80 42.84
CA THR A 573 32.43 36.67 44.01
C THR A 573 31.15 37.49 44.12
N LYS A 574 30.61 37.63 45.33
CA LYS A 574 29.36 38.38 45.53
C LYS A 574 29.59 39.86 45.21
N VAL A 575 28.67 40.47 44.45
CA VAL A 575 28.66 41.91 44.21
C VAL A 575 28.00 42.60 45.41
N THR A 576 28.62 43.67 45.90
CA THR A 576 28.13 44.47 47.03
C THR A 576 28.02 45.92 46.58
N LEU A 577 26.83 46.50 46.72
CA LEU A 577 26.55 47.92 46.45
C LEU A 577 26.44 48.69 47.77
N SER A 578 26.53 50.02 47.75
CA SER A 578 26.63 50.81 48.98
C SER A 578 25.33 50.95 49.80
N ASP A 579 24.16 50.57 49.25
CA ASP A 579 22.82 50.78 49.84
C ASP A 579 22.03 49.46 50.02
N GLU A 580 22.61 48.45 50.67
CA GLU A 580 22.05 47.08 50.80
C GLU A 580 20.76 46.93 51.66
N GLN A 581 20.21 47.98 52.28
CA GLN A 581 19.12 47.80 53.26
C GLN A 581 17.69 47.90 52.70
N ILE A 582 17.51 48.39 51.47
CA ILE A 582 16.16 48.62 50.88
C ILE A 582 16.04 48.00 49.46
N TYR A 583 17.15 47.83 48.73
CA TYR A 583 17.16 47.28 47.38
C TYR A 583 18.03 46.02 47.35
N ASP A 584 17.39 44.86 47.40
CA ASP A 584 18.01 43.55 47.60
C ASP A 584 17.65 42.53 46.50
N TYR A 585 16.83 42.90 45.52
CA TYR A 585 16.54 42.02 44.39
C TYR A 585 17.30 42.43 43.13
N TYR A 586 18.40 41.73 42.83
CA TYR A 586 19.29 42.03 41.71
C TYR A 586 18.87 41.29 40.43
N TYR A 587 18.81 42.03 39.33
CA TYR A 587 18.62 41.50 37.97
C TYR A 587 19.95 41.26 37.25
N LEU A 588 19.92 40.48 36.17
CA LEU A 588 21.08 40.34 35.29
C LEU A 588 21.45 41.70 34.68
N PRO A 589 22.76 42.03 34.57
CA PRO A 589 23.19 43.25 33.92
C PRO A 589 22.80 43.29 32.44
N THR A 590 22.54 44.48 31.91
CA THR A 590 22.34 44.70 30.48
C THR A 590 23.54 45.42 29.88
N ILE A 591 23.92 45.08 28.65
CA ILE A 591 25.04 45.70 27.94
C ILE A 591 24.48 46.74 26.96
N LYS A 592 24.86 48.02 27.11
CA LYS A 592 24.51 49.08 26.15
C LYS A 592 25.71 49.97 25.89
N ASN A 593 26.07 50.15 24.62
CA ASN A 593 27.20 50.98 24.19
C ASN A 593 28.53 50.66 24.91
N GLY A 594 28.79 49.37 25.18
CA GLY A 594 30.01 48.92 25.87
C GLY A 594 30.03 49.15 27.38
N LYS A 595 28.95 49.65 27.98
CA LYS A 595 28.77 49.78 29.43
C LYS A 595 27.78 48.76 29.95
N LEU A 596 27.95 48.37 31.21
CA LEU A 596 27.01 47.49 31.91
C LEU A 596 26.05 48.32 32.76
N TYR A 597 24.79 47.90 32.78
CA TYR A 597 23.74 48.51 33.59
C TYR A 597 23.11 47.43 34.46
N LEU A 598 23.13 47.64 35.77
CA LEU A 598 22.55 46.74 36.77
C LEU A 598 21.34 47.43 37.37
N GLU A 599 20.21 46.73 37.38
CA GLU A 599 18.97 47.16 38.02
C GLU A 599 18.77 46.34 39.29
N VAL A 600 18.42 47.02 40.38
CA VAL A 600 18.14 46.42 41.68
C VAL A 600 16.83 47.03 42.19
N ASP A 601 15.84 46.18 42.46
CA ASP A 601 14.58 46.61 43.06
C ASP A 601 14.42 46.06 44.48
N GLN A 602 13.23 46.24 45.04
CA GLN A 602 12.91 45.93 46.44
C GLN A 602 12.27 44.54 46.61
N GLY A 603 12.26 43.71 45.55
CA GLY A 603 11.63 42.39 45.59
C GLY A 603 10.12 42.41 45.88
N ASN A 604 9.60 41.26 46.29
CA ASN A 604 8.17 41.07 46.57
C ASN A 604 7.68 41.71 47.89
N ASP A 605 8.57 41.95 48.84
CA ASP A 605 8.27 42.54 50.14
C ASP A 605 8.44 44.07 50.15
N GLY A 606 8.96 44.65 49.08
CA GLY A 606 9.05 46.09 48.85
C GLY A 606 7.71 46.76 48.51
N ASP A 607 7.12 47.50 49.46
CA ASP A 607 6.00 48.42 49.23
C ASP A 607 6.41 49.91 49.29
N TYR A 608 7.71 50.18 49.44
CA TYR A 608 8.24 51.54 49.59
C TYR A 608 8.14 52.31 48.26
N ASN A 609 7.44 53.44 48.26
CA ASN A 609 7.10 54.22 47.06
C ASN A 609 6.37 53.45 45.94
N GLY A 610 5.79 52.28 46.23
CA GLY A 610 5.04 51.49 45.25
C GLY A 610 5.90 50.58 44.35
N GLY A 611 7.06 50.13 44.82
CA GLY A 611 7.97 49.23 44.08
C GLY A 611 9.04 49.98 43.30
N ASP A 612 9.86 50.76 44.00
CA ASP A 612 10.93 51.59 43.43
C ASP A 612 12.12 50.73 42.95
N SER A 613 12.92 51.21 41.98
CA SER A 613 14.14 50.51 41.53
C SER A 613 15.32 51.46 41.36
N LYS A 614 16.53 50.97 41.63
CA LYS A 614 17.79 51.68 41.40
C LYS A 614 18.52 51.13 40.19
N LYS A 615 19.21 52.03 39.49
CA LYS A 615 20.04 51.69 38.33
C LYS A 615 21.48 52.09 38.59
N TYR A 616 22.37 51.18 38.28
CA TYR A 616 23.81 51.35 38.40
C TYR A 616 24.46 51.16 37.05
N CYS A 617 25.50 51.95 36.77
CA CYS A 617 26.31 51.82 35.57
C CYS A 617 27.72 51.39 35.96
N SER A 618 28.31 50.51 35.16
CA SER A 618 29.72 50.14 35.23
C SER A 618 30.42 50.40 33.89
N GLU A 619 31.57 51.07 33.97
CA GLU A 619 32.46 51.35 32.84
C GLU A 619 33.68 50.41 32.80
N ASP A 620 33.84 49.55 33.80
CA ASP A 620 35.02 48.69 34.00
C ASP A 620 34.65 47.20 34.04
N ASN A 621 33.65 46.81 33.24
CA ASN A 621 33.11 45.45 33.13
C ASN A 621 32.55 44.87 34.44
N GLY A 622 32.01 45.74 35.30
CA GLY A 622 31.27 45.39 36.51
C GLY A 622 32.15 45.18 37.75
N LYS A 623 33.41 45.61 37.70
CA LYS A 623 34.28 45.69 38.89
C LYS A 623 33.78 46.77 39.85
N THR A 624 33.34 47.90 39.32
CA THR A 624 32.75 49.00 40.09
C THR A 624 31.44 49.46 39.48
N TRP A 625 30.54 49.90 40.36
CA TRP A 625 29.18 50.32 40.01
C TRP A 625 28.93 51.72 40.55
N THR A 626 28.40 52.60 39.70
CA THR A 626 28.01 53.97 40.06
C THR A 626 26.50 54.14 39.87
N GLU A 627 25.79 54.59 40.90
CA GLU A 627 24.35 54.89 40.83
C GLU A 627 24.10 56.00 39.79
N MET A 628 23.05 55.83 38.99
CA MET A 628 22.70 56.71 37.85
C MET A 628 21.75 57.84 38.19
#